data_AF-A0A2C9LGF0-F1
#
_entry.id   AF-A0A2C9LGF0-F1
#
_cell.length_a   1.000
_cell.length_b   1.000
_cell.length_c   1.000
_cell.angle_alpha   90.00
_cell.angle_beta   90.00
_cell.angle_gamma   90.00
#
_symmetry.space_group_name_H-M   'P 1'
#
loop_
_entity.id
_entity.type
_entity.pdbx_description
1 polymer ?
#
loop_
_entity_poly.entity_id
_entity_poly.type
_entity_poly.pdbx_seq_one_letter_code
_entity_poly.pdbx_strand_id
1 'polypeptide(L)'
;MPDYFVLVSLLTFLSVEITLSSLQNLDVDLDLIDDGGWETSASNLLAFPGPCDIEVRDAASLSQQEFLSRYAYSKPVVIRGATDNKVFQDQCRKDAILKEYSSKRIRLSSANTHSYEKVDVTLDYYVTHVLKPQTLSKLGNETFYWFGDNNFTEWKSLIDLYKPPPYFLPKMTGAYSFGLAGAGTGVPFHFHGPGFGEVVFGRKRWFMYAPEKTPHFHPNRTTLQWLYEDYPELHSSDRPLECTIGQGEIIYFPDRWWHSTLNIDTSVFISTFLS
;
A
#
# COMPACT_ATOMS: atom_id res chain seq x y z
N MET A 1 19.45 -45.73 -46.59
CA MET A 1 20.49 -45.08 -45.75
C MET A 1 20.63 -43.65 -46.25
N PRO A 2 20.55 -42.67 -45.34
CA PRO A 2 19.95 -41.35 -45.55
C PRO A 2 21.00 -40.36 -46.11
N ASP A 3 20.65 -39.17 -46.62
CA ASP A 3 20.67 -37.99 -45.76
C ASP A 3 20.26 -36.66 -46.45
N TYR A 4 19.48 -35.90 -45.68
CA TYR A 4 19.23 -34.44 -45.67
C TYR A 4 18.71 -33.69 -46.90
N PHE A 5 17.37 -33.66 -47.00
CA PHE A 5 16.63 -32.48 -47.44
C PHE A 5 16.83 -31.34 -46.42
N VAL A 6 17.39 -30.21 -46.86
CA VAL A 6 17.42 -28.96 -46.09
C VAL A 6 16.09 -28.24 -46.31
N LEU A 7 15.17 -28.37 -45.35
CA LEU A 7 14.01 -27.49 -45.19
C LEU A 7 14.44 -26.35 -44.27
N VAL A 8 14.75 -25.18 -44.83
CA VAL A 8 14.82 -23.94 -44.04
C VAL A 8 13.37 -23.48 -43.85
N SER A 9 12.82 -23.80 -42.67
CA SER A 9 11.55 -23.24 -42.21
C SER A 9 11.73 -21.73 -42.00
N LEU A 10 10.97 -20.90 -42.73
CA LEU A 10 10.80 -19.50 -42.38
C LEU A 10 10.10 -19.43 -41.02
N LEU A 11 10.84 -19.07 -39.98
CA LEU A 11 10.26 -18.57 -38.74
C LEU A 11 9.77 -17.15 -39.01
N THR A 12 8.49 -17.02 -39.31
CA THR A 12 7.77 -15.75 -39.19
C THR A 12 7.81 -15.31 -37.73
N PHE A 13 8.59 -14.28 -37.43
CA PHE A 13 8.44 -13.52 -36.20
C PHE A 13 7.05 -12.87 -36.24
N LEU A 14 6.10 -13.40 -35.47
CA LEU A 14 4.93 -12.64 -35.06
C LEU A 14 5.43 -11.61 -34.05
N SER A 15 5.86 -10.45 -34.56
CA SER A 15 5.89 -9.22 -33.79
C SER A 15 4.45 -8.93 -33.39
N VAL A 16 4.10 -9.23 -32.14
CA VAL A 16 2.89 -8.69 -31.53
C VAL A 16 3.16 -7.20 -31.33
N GLU A 17 2.83 -6.40 -32.34
CA GLU A 17 2.67 -4.97 -32.17
C GLU A 17 1.47 -4.78 -31.25
N ILE A 18 1.75 -4.54 -29.97
CA ILE A 18 0.75 -4.04 -29.03
C ILE A 18 0.45 -2.61 -29.48
N THR A 19 -0.58 -2.45 -30.31
CA THR A 19 -1.11 -1.14 -30.66
C THR A 19 -1.60 -0.46 -29.39
N LEU A 20 -1.27 0.82 -29.21
CA LEU A 20 -1.72 1.69 -28.10
C LEU A 20 -3.25 1.68 -27.86
N SER A 21 -4.04 1.15 -28.79
CA SER A 21 -5.48 0.93 -28.65
C SER A 21 -5.87 -0.15 -27.63
N SER A 22 -4.99 -1.10 -27.27
CA SER A 22 -5.34 -2.13 -26.28
C SER A 22 -5.21 -1.65 -24.82
N LEU A 23 -4.60 -0.48 -24.60
CA LEU A 23 -4.52 0.19 -23.30
C LEU A 23 -5.73 1.12 -23.04
N GLN A 24 -6.60 1.34 -24.03
CA GLN A 24 -7.78 2.22 -23.93
C GLN A 24 -9.01 1.55 -23.31
N ASN A 25 -8.94 0.28 -22.89
CA ASN A 25 -10.06 -0.42 -22.24
C ASN A 25 -9.96 -0.47 -20.71
N LEU A 26 -9.09 0.34 -20.11
CA LEU A 26 -9.11 0.67 -18.69
C LEU A 26 -9.44 2.16 -18.51
N ASP A 27 -10.48 2.64 -19.19
CA ASP A 27 -11.24 3.82 -18.75
C ASP A 27 -12.00 3.43 -17.48
N VAL A 28 -11.26 3.24 -16.38
CA VAL A 28 -11.81 3.55 -15.07
C VAL A 28 -11.81 5.06 -15.04
N ASP A 29 -13.00 5.63 -15.14
CA ASP A 29 -13.27 7.08 -15.07
C ASP A 29 -12.54 7.67 -13.85
N LEU A 30 -11.32 8.18 -14.07
CA LEU A 30 -10.47 8.75 -13.02
C LEU A 30 -11.14 9.97 -12.38
N ASP A 31 -12.17 10.53 -13.03
CA ASP A 31 -12.95 11.68 -12.59
C ASP A 31 -14.06 11.33 -11.57
N LEU A 32 -14.26 10.06 -11.19
CA LEU A 32 -15.34 9.64 -10.28
C LEU A 32 -14.91 9.16 -8.87
N ILE A 33 -13.62 9.06 -8.57
CA ILE A 33 -13.15 8.63 -7.25
C ILE A 33 -12.91 9.87 -6.38
N ASP A 34 -13.74 10.07 -5.37
CA ASP A 34 -13.57 11.11 -4.36
C ASP A 34 -12.28 10.89 -3.56
N ASP A 35 -11.23 11.66 -3.86
CA ASP A 35 -9.92 11.58 -3.20
C ASP A 35 -9.81 12.45 -1.93
N GLY A 36 -10.90 13.09 -1.50
CA GLY A 36 -10.90 13.95 -0.33
C GLY A 36 -10.11 15.25 -0.49
N GLY A 37 -9.79 15.66 -1.72
CA GLY A 37 -8.94 16.80 -2.04
C GLY A 37 -7.44 16.48 -2.03
N TRP A 38 -7.06 15.20 -1.90
CA TRP A 38 -5.69 14.71 -1.94
C TRP A 38 -5.24 14.33 -3.35
N GLU A 39 -5.50 15.22 -4.30
CA GLU A 39 -5.29 14.98 -5.73
C GLU A 39 -3.86 14.54 -6.07
N THR A 40 -3.76 13.54 -6.95
CA THR A 40 -2.53 13.15 -7.62
C THR A 40 -2.74 13.30 -9.11
N SER A 41 -2.11 14.31 -9.71
CA SER A 41 -2.22 14.52 -11.15
C SER A 41 -1.71 13.29 -11.92
N ALA A 42 -2.28 13.03 -13.10
CA ALA A 42 -1.87 11.89 -13.93
C ALA A 42 -0.36 11.89 -14.25
N SER A 43 0.25 13.07 -14.41
CA SER A 43 1.69 13.23 -14.62
C SER A 43 2.56 12.80 -13.43
N ASN A 44 1.96 12.69 -12.25
CA ASN A 44 2.61 12.38 -10.98
C ASN A 44 2.36 10.92 -10.54
N LEU A 45 1.65 10.12 -11.35
CA LEU A 45 1.51 8.69 -11.13
C LEU A 45 2.81 7.98 -11.49
N LEU A 46 3.45 7.39 -10.48
CA LEU A 46 4.76 6.75 -10.58
C LEU A 46 4.67 5.22 -10.61
N ALA A 47 3.51 4.67 -10.33
CA ALA A 47 3.23 3.25 -10.36
C ALA A 47 1.75 3.07 -10.70
N PHE A 48 1.36 1.84 -11.02
CA PHE A 48 -0.02 1.51 -11.37
C PHE A 48 -0.52 0.33 -10.53
N PRO A 49 -1.85 0.19 -10.39
CA PRO A 49 -2.44 -1.01 -9.81
C PRO A 49 -1.87 -2.28 -10.46
N GLY A 50 -1.48 -3.24 -9.62
CA GLY A 50 -1.04 -4.57 -10.04
C GLY A 50 -2.20 -5.58 -10.10
N PRO A 51 -1.91 -6.85 -10.45
CA PRO A 51 -2.86 -7.94 -10.20
C PRO A 51 -3.18 -8.04 -8.70
N CYS A 52 -4.23 -8.82 -8.39
CA CYS A 52 -4.60 -9.14 -7.02
C CYS A 52 -4.63 -10.67 -6.85
N ASP A 53 -3.53 -11.22 -6.33
CA ASP A 53 -3.35 -12.63 -6.02
C ASP A 53 -3.79 -12.98 -4.59
N ILE A 54 -4.00 -11.95 -3.76
CA ILE A 54 -4.51 -12.09 -2.39
C ILE A 54 -6.02 -12.32 -2.46
N GLU A 55 -6.52 -13.32 -1.72
CA GLU A 55 -7.94 -13.62 -1.65
C GLU A 55 -8.74 -12.40 -1.15
N VAL A 56 -9.78 -12.02 -1.90
CA VAL A 56 -10.67 -10.91 -1.55
C VAL A 56 -11.97 -11.48 -0.97
N ARG A 57 -12.38 -10.98 0.19
CA ARG A 57 -13.59 -11.39 0.90
C ARG A 57 -14.49 -10.19 1.18
N ASP A 58 -15.79 -10.39 1.05
CA ASP A 58 -16.79 -9.46 1.57
C ASP A 58 -17.00 -9.74 3.06
N ALA A 59 -16.95 -8.71 3.90
CA ALA A 59 -17.11 -8.84 5.34
C ALA A 59 -18.48 -9.42 5.75
N ALA A 60 -19.54 -9.20 4.97
CA ALA A 60 -20.85 -9.79 5.22
C ALA A 60 -20.83 -11.33 5.10
N SER A 61 -19.82 -11.89 4.42
CA SER A 61 -19.65 -13.34 4.20
C SER A 61 -18.48 -13.96 4.98
N LEU A 62 -17.72 -13.18 5.74
CA LEU A 62 -16.54 -13.65 6.48
C LEU A 62 -16.83 -13.60 7.97
N SER A 63 -17.09 -14.77 8.57
CA SER A 63 -17.29 -14.85 10.01
C SER A 63 -15.97 -14.73 10.78
N GLN A 64 -16.03 -14.30 12.04
CA GLN A 64 -14.87 -14.30 12.95
C GLN A 64 -14.24 -15.71 13.08
N GLN A 65 -15.05 -16.77 13.14
CA GLN A 65 -14.55 -18.14 13.23
C GLN A 65 -13.78 -18.54 11.97
N GLU A 66 -14.33 -18.22 10.80
CA GLU A 66 -13.66 -18.47 9.54
C GLU A 66 -12.37 -17.66 9.43
N PHE A 67 -12.40 -16.38 9.81
CA PHE A 67 -11.23 -15.49 9.85
C PHE A 67 -10.07 -16.12 10.64
N LEU A 68 -10.35 -16.57 11.86
CA LEU A 68 -9.37 -17.22 12.73
C LEU A 68 -8.82 -18.52 12.14
N SER A 69 -9.69 -19.33 11.54
CA SER A 69 -9.31 -20.66 11.04
C SER A 69 -8.53 -20.62 9.72
N ARG A 70 -8.81 -19.65 8.85
CA ARG A 70 -8.27 -19.61 7.47
C ARG A 70 -7.18 -18.57 7.26
N TYR A 71 -7.18 -17.47 8.01
CA TYR A 71 -6.33 -16.31 7.70
C TYR A 71 -5.45 -15.87 8.87
N ALA A 72 -6.00 -15.74 10.08
CA ALA A 72 -5.34 -15.10 11.24
C ALA A 72 -3.90 -15.61 11.54
N TYR A 73 -3.60 -16.86 11.22
CA TYR A 73 -2.29 -17.47 11.47
C TYR A 73 -1.67 -18.10 10.23
N SER A 74 -2.23 -17.84 9.05
CA SER A 74 -1.90 -18.63 7.86
C SER A 74 -1.54 -17.77 6.66
N LYS A 75 -2.43 -16.86 6.23
CA LYS A 75 -2.25 -16.12 4.97
C LYS A 75 -2.98 -14.78 4.97
N PRO A 76 -2.54 -13.79 4.17
CA PRO A 76 -3.22 -12.51 4.05
C PRO A 76 -4.58 -12.63 3.37
N VAL A 77 -5.41 -11.61 3.59
CA VAL A 77 -6.74 -11.47 2.97
C VAL A 77 -7.06 -9.99 2.80
N VAL A 78 -7.68 -9.65 1.67
CA VAL A 78 -8.31 -8.33 1.47
C VAL A 78 -9.78 -8.44 1.85
N ILE A 79 -10.28 -7.49 2.63
CA ILE A 79 -11.63 -7.48 3.17
C ILE A 79 -12.33 -6.19 2.72
N ARG A 80 -13.49 -6.35 2.09
CA ARG A 80 -14.35 -5.26 1.63
C ARG A 80 -15.55 -5.10 2.54
N GLY A 81 -16.01 -3.85 2.72
CA GLY A 81 -17.23 -3.55 3.48
C GLY A 81 -17.16 -3.90 4.97
N ALA A 82 -15.96 -3.92 5.55
CA ALA A 82 -15.75 -4.29 6.95
C ALA A 82 -16.02 -3.15 7.94
N THR A 83 -15.98 -1.88 7.50
CA THR A 83 -16.09 -0.71 8.37
C THR A 83 -17.08 0.32 7.82
N ASP A 84 -17.73 1.07 8.72
CA ASP A 84 -18.51 2.27 8.40
C ASP A 84 -17.82 3.49 9.00
N ASN A 85 -16.82 3.98 8.26
CA ASN A 85 -15.90 5.05 8.64
C ASN A 85 -16.21 6.39 7.95
N LYS A 86 -17.45 6.63 7.48
CA LYS A 86 -17.80 7.87 6.75
C LYS A 86 -17.44 9.16 7.51
N VAL A 87 -17.74 9.21 8.81
CA VAL A 87 -17.40 10.39 9.64
C VAL A 87 -15.89 10.57 9.77
N PHE A 88 -15.15 9.49 9.98
CA PHE A 88 -13.69 9.52 10.05
C PHE A 88 -13.08 9.96 8.71
N GLN A 89 -13.61 9.43 7.60
CA GLN A 89 -13.22 9.78 6.25
C GLN A 89 -13.46 11.27 5.95
N ASP A 90 -14.62 11.81 6.30
CA ASP A 90 -14.91 13.23 6.12
C ASP A 90 -13.95 14.14 6.91
N GLN A 91 -13.55 13.73 8.11
CA GLN A 91 -12.53 14.46 8.90
C GLN A 91 -11.10 14.29 8.35
N CYS A 92 -10.88 13.28 7.51
CA CYS A 92 -9.61 13.03 6.83
C CYS A 92 -9.48 13.78 5.49
N ARG A 93 -10.51 14.50 5.04
CA ARG A 93 -10.43 15.38 3.87
C ARG A 93 -9.38 16.47 4.09
N LYS A 94 -8.75 16.92 3.01
CA LYS A 94 -7.62 17.87 3.06
C LYS A 94 -7.97 19.18 3.74
N ASP A 95 -9.11 19.77 3.39
CA ASP A 95 -9.59 21.01 3.98
C ASP A 95 -9.95 20.84 5.46
N ALA A 96 -10.65 19.75 5.82
CA ALA A 96 -11.02 19.44 7.19
C ALA A 96 -9.78 19.24 8.09
N ILE A 97 -8.83 18.42 7.66
CA ILE A 97 -7.64 18.13 8.47
C ILE A 97 -6.74 19.36 8.61
N LEU A 98 -6.57 20.17 7.55
CA LEU A 98 -5.75 21.37 7.61
C LEU A 98 -6.40 22.46 8.45
N LYS A 99 -7.73 22.59 8.41
CA LYS A 99 -8.46 23.55 9.24
C LYS A 99 -8.23 23.32 10.72
N GLU A 100 -8.29 22.06 11.17
CA GLU A 100 -8.19 21.71 12.59
C GLU A 100 -6.74 21.47 13.05
N TYR A 101 -5.91 20.85 12.21
CA TYR A 101 -4.62 20.30 12.63
C TYR A 101 -3.38 20.93 11.95
N SER A 102 -3.52 21.94 11.09
CA SER A 102 -2.39 22.56 10.34
C SER A 102 -1.18 22.93 11.21
N SER A 103 -1.41 23.54 12.37
CA SER A 103 -0.34 23.99 13.30
C SER A 103 0.23 22.86 14.17
N LYS A 104 -0.39 21.68 14.17
CA LYS A 104 0.00 20.55 15.02
C LYS A 104 1.28 19.92 14.52
N ARG A 105 2.13 19.49 15.46
CA ARG A 105 3.35 18.74 15.14
C ARG A 105 3.02 17.30 14.78
N ILE A 106 3.64 16.82 13.71
CA ILE A 106 3.66 15.43 13.30
C ILE A 106 5.11 14.95 13.23
N ARG A 107 5.30 13.64 13.39
CA ARG A 107 6.61 12.99 13.27
C ARG A 107 6.69 12.23 11.95
N LEU A 108 7.58 12.67 11.07
CA LEU A 108 7.90 11.97 9.84
C LEU A 108 8.94 10.90 10.13
N SER A 109 8.85 9.80 9.38
CA SER A 109 9.81 8.69 9.46
C SER A 109 10.46 8.45 8.11
N SER A 110 11.70 7.99 8.11
CA SER A 110 12.36 7.57 6.87
C SER A 110 11.69 6.33 6.26
N ALA A 111 11.64 6.26 4.95
CA ALA A 111 10.95 5.22 4.19
C ALA A 111 11.80 3.96 3.95
N ASN A 112 13.00 3.85 4.52
CA ASN A 112 13.76 2.60 4.50
C ASN A 112 13.20 1.58 5.49
N THR A 113 13.59 0.32 5.35
CA THR A 113 13.07 -0.87 6.07
C THR A 113 12.87 -0.67 7.58
N HIS A 114 13.75 0.08 8.23
CA HIS A 114 13.74 0.27 9.67
C HIS A 114 13.11 1.57 10.13
N SER A 115 12.97 2.55 9.24
CA SER A 115 12.33 3.84 9.53
C SER A 115 12.84 4.57 10.78
N TYR A 116 14.13 4.41 11.10
CA TYR A 116 14.73 4.90 12.34
C TYR A 116 14.93 6.42 12.37
N GLU A 117 15.21 7.04 11.23
CA GLU A 117 15.39 8.49 11.18
C GLU A 117 14.03 9.17 11.30
N LYS A 118 13.92 10.14 12.22
CA LYS A 118 12.69 10.84 12.54
C LYS A 118 12.89 12.36 12.44
N VAL A 119 11.90 13.05 11.89
CA VAL A 119 11.89 14.51 11.82
C VAL A 119 10.52 15.03 12.21
N ASP A 120 10.48 15.95 13.17
CA ASP A 120 9.23 16.61 13.55
C ASP A 120 9.02 17.89 12.73
N VAL A 121 7.83 18.03 12.15
CA VAL A 121 7.40 19.23 11.42
C VAL A 121 5.96 19.57 11.78
N THR A 122 5.43 20.71 11.36
CA THR A 122 3.98 20.97 11.39
C THR A 122 3.28 20.24 10.23
N LEU A 123 2.00 19.91 10.39
CA LEU A 123 1.20 19.34 9.31
C LEU A 123 1.20 20.26 8.08
N ASP A 124 1.01 21.56 8.28
CA ASP A 124 1.04 22.56 7.21
C ASP A 124 2.37 22.54 6.42
N TYR A 125 3.50 22.50 7.14
CA TYR A 125 4.81 22.44 6.50
C TYR A 125 4.96 21.15 5.69
N TYR A 126 4.53 20.01 6.26
CA TYR A 126 4.57 18.72 5.58
C TYR A 126 3.76 18.75 4.28
N VAL A 127 2.48 19.15 4.34
CA VAL A 127 1.59 19.18 3.18
C VAL A 127 2.08 20.16 2.11
N THR A 128 2.66 21.30 2.51
CA THR A 128 3.09 22.34 1.56
C THR A 128 4.45 22.04 0.91
N HIS A 129 5.41 21.45 1.65
CA HIS A 129 6.81 21.40 1.22
C HIS A 129 7.37 19.99 1.04
N VAL A 130 6.77 18.99 1.69
CA VAL A 130 7.33 17.63 1.78
C VAL A 130 6.44 16.60 1.07
N LEU A 131 5.12 16.73 1.18
CA LEU A 131 4.14 15.85 0.54
C LEU A 131 4.14 16.05 -0.97
N LYS A 132 4.93 15.24 -1.66
CA LYS A 132 5.07 15.26 -3.12
C LYS A 132 5.38 13.86 -3.65
N PRO A 133 5.22 13.63 -4.96
CA PRO A 133 5.59 12.36 -5.58
C PRO A 133 7.06 12.02 -5.34
N GLN A 134 7.37 10.73 -5.25
CA GLN A 134 8.74 10.23 -5.19
C GLN A 134 9.50 10.37 -6.50
N THR A 135 10.79 10.05 -6.46
CA THR A 135 11.61 9.89 -7.66
C THR A 135 12.42 8.59 -7.55
N LEU A 136 12.71 7.96 -8.68
CA LEU A 136 13.55 6.74 -8.72
C LEU A 136 15.01 7.00 -8.29
N SER A 137 15.45 8.26 -8.31
CA SER A 137 16.79 8.66 -7.88
C SER A 137 16.96 8.78 -6.36
N LYS A 138 15.86 8.79 -5.61
CA LYS A 138 15.88 9.06 -4.16
C LYS A 138 15.79 7.76 -3.36
N LEU A 139 16.65 7.62 -2.35
CA LEU A 139 16.65 6.44 -1.50
C LEU A 139 15.57 6.50 -0.41
N GLY A 140 15.25 5.35 0.16
CA GLY A 140 14.28 5.22 1.25
C GLY A 140 14.72 5.96 2.51
N ASN A 141 16.00 5.94 2.84
CA ASN A 141 16.55 6.64 4.01
C ASN A 141 16.57 8.18 3.85
N GLU A 142 16.37 8.69 2.64
CA GLU A 142 16.27 10.13 2.35
C GLU A 142 14.81 10.59 2.20
N THR A 143 13.89 9.63 2.12
CA THR A 143 12.45 9.85 1.89
C THR A 143 11.71 9.84 3.20
N PHE A 144 10.99 10.92 3.50
CA PHE A 144 10.27 11.10 4.76
C PHE A 144 8.78 11.31 4.48
N TYR A 145 7.94 10.59 5.21
CA TYR A 145 6.49 10.78 5.20
C TYR A 145 5.89 10.41 6.55
N TRP A 146 4.62 10.76 6.75
CA TRP A 146 3.94 10.54 8.02
C TRP A 146 3.24 9.17 8.02
N PHE A 147 3.70 8.26 8.88
CA PHE A 147 3.08 6.96 9.10
C PHE A 147 3.36 6.50 10.53
N GLY A 148 2.38 6.68 11.41
CA GLY A 148 2.54 6.35 12.83
C GLY A 148 3.23 7.46 13.63
N ASP A 149 3.81 7.08 14.77
CA ASP A 149 4.32 8.01 15.80
C ASP A 149 3.31 9.11 16.14
N ASN A 150 2.01 8.80 16.05
CA ASN A 150 0.94 9.77 16.24
C ASN A 150 0.89 10.17 17.72
N ASN A 151 0.77 11.47 17.99
CA ASN A 151 0.47 11.95 19.35
C ASN A 151 -1.02 11.73 19.64
N PHE A 152 -1.37 10.60 20.25
CA PHE A 152 -2.77 10.22 20.54
C PHE A 152 -3.51 11.17 21.47
N THR A 153 -2.82 12.07 22.18
CA THR A 153 -3.47 13.13 22.97
C THR A 153 -3.89 14.28 22.07
N GLU A 154 -2.98 14.79 21.23
CA GLU A 154 -3.23 15.89 20.29
C GLU A 154 -4.21 15.49 19.19
N TRP A 155 -4.15 14.24 18.73
CA TRP A 155 -4.93 13.71 17.61
C TRP A 155 -6.15 12.88 18.04
N LYS A 156 -6.48 12.89 19.34
CA LYS A 156 -7.54 12.06 19.93
C LYS A 156 -8.87 12.20 19.20
N SER A 157 -9.29 13.43 18.92
CA SER A 157 -10.58 13.74 18.30
C SER A 157 -10.74 13.16 16.90
N LEU A 158 -9.65 12.97 16.15
CA LEU A 158 -9.66 12.30 14.86
C LEU A 158 -9.61 10.78 15.03
N ILE A 159 -8.66 10.30 15.83
CA ILE A 159 -8.38 8.87 15.97
C ILE A 159 -9.55 8.12 16.61
N ASP A 160 -10.26 8.73 17.57
CA ASP A 160 -11.44 8.12 18.22
C ASP A 160 -12.63 7.91 17.25
N LEU A 161 -12.64 8.58 16.10
CA LEU A 161 -13.69 8.41 15.09
C LEU A 161 -13.52 7.13 14.27
N TYR A 162 -12.30 6.59 14.21
CA TYR A 162 -12.01 5.40 13.43
C TYR A 162 -12.59 4.15 14.09
N LYS A 163 -13.38 3.41 13.32
CA LYS A 163 -13.90 2.09 13.68
C LYS A 163 -13.03 1.04 12.98
N PRO A 164 -12.27 0.22 13.74
CA PRO A 164 -11.44 -0.83 13.14
C PRO A 164 -12.31 -1.98 12.60
N PRO A 165 -11.76 -2.84 11.73
CA PRO A 165 -12.45 -4.03 11.27
C PRO A 165 -12.90 -4.93 12.45
N PRO A 166 -14.02 -5.66 12.33
CA PRO A 166 -14.63 -6.42 13.43
C PRO A 166 -13.87 -7.71 13.80
N TYR A 167 -12.72 -7.96 13.16
CA TYR A 167 -11.95 -9.17 13.36
C TYR A 167 -10.87 -8.96 14.42
N PHE A 168 -10.72 -9.93 15.32
CA PHE A 168 -9.75 -9.85 16.40
C PHE A 168 -8.96 -11.14 16.57
N LEU A 169 -7.76 -11.05 17.14
CA LEU A 169 -6.98 -12.22 17.57
C LEU A 169 -7.10 -12.35 19.10
N PRO A 170 -7.33 -13.56 19.64
CA PRO A 170 -7.44 -13.75 21.09
C PRO A 170 -6.19 -13.23 21.82
N LYS A 171 -6.42 -12.48 22.92
CA LYS A 171 -5.39 -11.91 23.80
C LYS A 171 -4.53 -10.80 23.18
N MET A 172 -4.83 -10.34 21.98
CA MET A 172 -4.15 -9.21 21.35
C MET A 172 -4.99 -7.95 21.43
N THR A 173 -4.32 -6.81 21.50
CA THR A 173 -4.93 -5.48 21.42
C THR A 173 -4.38 -4.70 20.24
N GLY A 174 -5.14 -3.74 19.73
CA GLY A 174 -4.76 -2.92 18.58
C GLY A 174 -4.13 -1.59 18.98
N ALA A 175 -3.05 -1.22 18.30
CA ALA A 175 -2.47 0.11 18.32
C ALA A 175 -2.59 0.73 16.92
N TYR A 176 -3.07 1.97 16.86
CA TYR A 176 -3.26 2.65 15.58
C TYR A 176 -1.99 3.29 15.05
N SER A 177 -1.92 3.43 13.73
CA SER A 177 -0.91 4.20 13.02
C SER A 177 -1.57 4.89 11.85
N PHE A 178 -1.90 6.16 12.03
CA PHE A 178 -2.45 7.01 10.99
C PHE A 178 -1.33 7.64 10.16
N GLY A 179 -1.56 7.80 8.86
CA GLY A 179 -0.58 8.36 7.94
C GLY A 179 -1.16 9.09 6.75
N LEU A 180 -0.33 9.95 6.20
CA LEU A 180 -0.53 10.70 4.96
C LEU A 180 0.79 10.65 4.20
N ALA A 181 0.73 10.27 2.92
CA ALA A 181 1.92 10.06 2.12
C ALA A 181 1.69 10.42 0.65
N GLY A 182 2.75 10.87 -0.02
CA GLY A 182 2.70 11.20 -1.45
C GLY A 182 2.83 9.96 -2.33
N ALA A 183 2.44 10.09 -3.59
CA ALA A 183 2.57 9.02 -4.59
C ALA A 183 4.02 8.49 -4.72
N GLY A 184 4.16 7.19 -4.92
CA GLY A 184 5.44 6.48 -5.03
C GLY A 184 6.21 6.29 -3.71
N THR A 185 5.72 6.80 -2.58
CA THR A 185 6.28 6.49 -1.24
C THR A 185 5.81 5.12 -0.75
N GLY A 186 6.47 4.55 0.25
CA GLY A 186 6.10 3.27 0.82
C GLY A 186 7.15 2.77 1.81
N VAL A 187 7.00 1.54 2.32
CA VAL A 187 8.05 0.87 3.10
C VAL A 187 8.49 -0.40 2.35
N PRO A 188 9.80 -0.63 2.16
CA PRO A 188 10.35 -1.88 1.64
C PRO A 188 9.96 -3.08 2.50
N PHE A 189 10.35 -4.27 2.06
CA PHE A 189 10.02 -5.49 2.79
C PHE A 189 10.51 -5.46 4.23
N HIS A 190 9.59 -5.70 5.15
CA HIS A 190 9.83 -5.90 6.58
C HIS A 190 8.76 -6.84 7.13
N PHE A 191 8.86 -7.21 8.40
CA PHE A 191 7.82 -7.95 9.10
C PHE A 191 7.75 -7.54 10.56
N HIS A 192 6.61 -7.80 11.18
CA HIS A 192 6.35 -7.62 12.60
C HIS A 192 5.11 -8.45 12.98
N GLY A 193 4.48 -8.12 14.11
CA GLY A 193 3.20 -8.69 14.53
C GLY A 193 2.09 -8.54 13.50
N PRO A 194 0.97 -9.27 13.66
CA PRO A 194 -0.15 -9.20 12.74
C PRO A 194 -0.84 -7.83 12.77
N GLY A 195 -1.62 -7.53 11.75
CA GLY A 195 -2.34 -6.27 11.72
C GLY A 195 -3.25 -6.08 10.51
N PHE A 196 -3.94 -4.96 10.54
CA PHE A 196 -4.82 -4.49 9.47
C PHE A 196 -4.28 -3.19 8.90
N GLY A 197 -4.41 -3.00 7.58
CA GLY A 197 -4.19 -1.71 6.92
C GLY A 197 -5.43 -1.31 6.12
N GLU A 198 -5.97 -0.12 6.37
CA GLU A 198 -7.11 0.46 5.67
C GLU A 198 -6.67 1.72 4.90
N VAL A 199 -7.17 1.87 3.68
CA VAL A 199 -6.98 3.08 2.88
C VAL A 199 -8.22 3.96 3.01
N VAL A 200 -8.05 5.20 3.47
CA VAL A 200 -9.14 6.18 3.63
C VAL A 200 -9.34 6.98 2.34
N PHE A 201 -8.24 7.40 1.72
CA PHE A 201 -8.19 8.04 0.41
C PHE A 201 -6.96 7.55 -0.36
N GLY A 202 -7.06 7.50 -1.69
CA GLY A 202 -6.00 7.02 -2.58
C GLY A 202 -5.98 5.50 -2.73
N ARG A 203 -4.85 4.95 -3.17
CA ARG A 203 -4.62 3.51 -3.35
C ARG A 203 -3.24 3.11 -2.87
N LYS A 204 -3.15 1.91 -2.30
CA LYS A 204 -1.90 1.33 -1.79
C LYS A 204 -1.72 -0.09 -2.35
N ARG A 205 -0.60 -0.32 -3.02
CA ARG A 205 -0.17 -1.65 -3.45
C ARG A 205 0.62 -2.34 -2.36
N TRP A 206 0.31 -3.60 -2.14
CA TRP A 206 0.98 -4.48 -1.18
C TRP A 206 1.66 -5.62 -1.92
N PHE A 207 2.84 -5.98 -1.43
CA PHE A 207 3.61 -7.13 -1.88
C PHE A 207 3.95 -7.97 -0.66
N MET A 208 3.70 -9.27 -0.69
CA MET A 208 3.78 -10.13 0.49
C MET A 208 4.44 -11.48 0.20
N TYR A 209 5.28 -11.91 1.13
CA TYR A 209 5.83 -13.26 1.16
C TYR A 209 5.53 -13.92 2.49
N ALA A 210 5.32 -15.24 2.42
CA ALA A 210 5.19 -16.05 3.61
C ALA A 210 6.48 -15.99 4.45
N PRO A 211 6.43 -16.19 5.78
CA PRO A 211 7.57 -15.99 6.68
C PRO A 211 8.83 -16.79 6.30
N GLU A 212 8.65 -17.97 5.72
CA GLU A 212 9.71 -18.87 5.28
C GLU A 212 10.40 -18.46 3.97
N LYS A 213 9.82 -17.51 3.22
CA LYS A 213 10.33 -17.04 1.93
C LYS A 213 10.87 -15.62 2.05
N THR A 214 12.14 -15.50 2.41
CA THR A 214 12.82 -14.21 2.51
C THR A 214 12.91 -13.53 1.14
N PRO A 215 12.38 -12.30 0.98
CA PRO A 215 12.49 -11.56 -0.27
C PRO A 215 13.93 -11.10 -0.54
N HIS A 216 14.30 -10.98 -1.80
CA HIS A 216 15.51 -10.29 -2.22
C HIS A 216 15.21 -8.79 -2.44
N PHE A 217 15.83 -7.93 -1.63
CA PHE A 217 15.69 -6.47 -1.71
C PHE A 217 16.85 -5.77 -0.98
N HIS A 218 17.06 -4.48 -1.28
CA HIS A 218 18.02 -3.65 -0.55
C HIS A 218 17.30 -2.79 0.50
N PRO A 219 17.70 -2.83 1.79
CA PRO A 219 16.90 -2.25 2.88
C PRO A 219 16.76 -0.72 2.84
N ASN A 220 17.69 -0.03 2.16
CA ASN A 220 17.64 1.44 1.97
C ASN A 220 17.06 1.88 0.63
N ARG A 221 16.76 0.97 -0.30
CA ARG A 221 16.07 1.34 -1.56
C ARG A 221 14.57 1.43 -1.29
N THR A 222 13.86 2.27 -2.05
CA THR A 222 12.40 2.40 -1.91
C THR A 222 11.68 1.19 -2.51
N THR A 223 10.43 0.94 -2.09
CA THR A 223 9.56 -0.02 -2.78
C THR A 223 9.39 0.31 -4.26
N LEU A 224 9.37 1.61 -4.60
CA LEU A 224 9.28 2.06 -5.98
C LEU A 224 10.50 1.63 -6.80
N GLN A 225 11.71 1.85 -6.28
CA GLN A 225 12.94 1.37 -6.92
C GLN A 225 12.93 -0.16 -7.09
N TRP A 226 12.55 -0.90 -6.04
CA TRP A 226 12.42 -2.35 -6.12
C TRP A 226 11.41 -2.79 -7.19
N LEU A 227 10.25 -2.13 -7.29
CA LEU A 227 9.22 -2.44 -8.28
C LEU A 227 9.70 -2.24 -9.72
N TYR A 228 10.55 -1.25 -9.98
CA TYR A 228 11.02 -0.94 -11.34
C TYR A 228 12.29 -1.68 -11.74
N GLU A 229 13.17 -1.99 -10.78
CA GLU A 229 14.49 -2.51 -11.08
C GLU A 229 14.66 -3.98 -10.70
N ASP A 230 14.00 -4.45 -9.63
CA ASP A 230 14.21 -5.81 -9.10
C ASP A 230 13.01 -6.72 -9.45
N TYR A 231 11.77 -6.22 -9.31
CA TYR A 231 10.54 -6.98 -9.56
C TYR A 231 10.44 -7.54 -10.99
N PRO A 232 10.79 -6.83 -12.08
CA PRO A 232 10.73 -7.38 -13.44
C PRO A 232 11.64 -8.59 -13.64
N GLU A 233 12.77 -8.64 -12.93
CA GLU A 233 13.79 -9.69 -13.03
C GLU A 233 13.45 -10.95 -12.21
N LEU A 234 12.38 -10.91 -11.39
CA LEU A 234 11.97 -12.06 -10.60
C LEU A 234 11.44 -13.19 -11.49
N HIS A 235 11.94 -14.40 -11.25
CA HIS A 235 11.34 -15.63 -11.77
C HIS A 235 9.88 -15.74 -11.29
N SER A 236 9.02 -16.39 -12.06
CA SER A 236 7.59 -16.51 -11.74
C SER A 236 7.33 -17.14 -10.36
N SER A 237 8.14 -18.13 -9.98
CA SER A 237 8.08 -18.77 -8.65
C SER A 237 8.50 -17.84 -7.51
N ASP A 238 9.22 -16.76 -7.80
CA ASP A 238 9.78 -15.81 -6.83
C ASP A 238 8.95 -14.54 -6.71
N ARG A 239 7.87 -14.42 -7.49
CA ARG A 239 6.90 -13.32 -7.36
C ARG A 239 6.26 -13.31 -5.96
N PRO A 240 6.00 -12.13 -5.38
CA PRO A 240 5.21 -12.01 -4.16
C PRO A 240 3.74 -12.29 -4.45
N LEU A 241 2.95 -12.55 -3.40
CA LEU A 241 1.53 -12.23 -3.48
C LEU A 241 1.39 -10.72 -3.55
N GLU A 242 0.54 -10.21 -4.43
CA GLU A 242 0.29 -8.78 -4.49
C GLU A 242 -1.19 -8.44 -4.62
N CYS A 243 -1.54 -7.25 -4.16
CA CYS A 243 -2.85 -6.67 -4.41
C CYS A 243 -2.78 -5.16 -4.22
N THR A 244 -3.56 -4.42 -5.00
CA THR A 244 -3.81 -2.99 -4.77
C THR A 244 -5.12 -2.84 -4.04
N ILE A 245 -5.07 -2.23 -2.86
CA ILE A 245 -6.27 -1.87 -2.10
C ILE A 245 -6.58 -0.38 -2.28
N GLY A 246 -7.85 -0.06 -2.42
CA GLY A 246 -8.37 1.30 -2.54
C GLY A 246 -9.18 1.74 -1.31
N GLN A 247 -9.84 2.89 -1.46
CA GLN A 247 -10.68 3.51 -0.43
C GLN A 247 -11.67 2.53 0.21
N GLY A 248 -11.61 2.43 1.54
CA GLY A 248 -12.47 1.57 2.38
C GLY A 248 -12.11 0.08 2.35
N GLU A 249 -11.14 -0.34 1.53
CA GLU A 249 -10.65 -1.71 1.54
C GLU A 249 -9.59 -1.91 2.62
N ILE A 250 -9.62 -3.10 3.23
CA ILE A 250 -8.73 -3.47 4.33
C ILE A 250 -7.89 -4.65 3.89
N ILE A 251 -6.59 -4.61 4.15
CA ILE A 251 -5.74 -5.80 4.09
C ILE A 251 -5.42 -6.29 5.50
N TYR A 252 -5.52 -7.59 5.72
CA TYR A 252 -4.98 -8.25 6.90
C TYR A 252 -3.66 -8.93 6.55
N PHE A 253 -2.63 -8.72 7.37
CA PHE A 253 -1.35 -9.41 7.30
C PHE A 253 -1.12 -10.23 8.59
N PRO A 254 -0.84 -11.54 8.49
CA PRO A 254 -0.54 -12.37 9.66
C PRO A 254 0.83 -12.08 10.27
N ASP A 255 1.07 -12.62 11.46
CA ASP A 255 2.35 -12.50 12.16
C ASP A 255 3.52 -12.93 11.27
N ARG A 256 4.60 -12.15 11.29
CA ARG A 256 5.87 -12.39 10.58
C ARG A 256 5.80 -12.48 9.06
N TRP A 257 4.66 -12.19 8.43
CA TRP A 257 4.60 -12.09 6.98
C TRP A 257 5.46 -10.92 6.50
N TRP A 258 6.37 -11.21 5.57
CA TRP A 258 7.11 -10.17 4.88
C TRP A 258 6.13 -9.34 4.06
N HIS A 259 6.17 -8.03 4.21
CA HIS A 259 5.32 -7.13 3.46
C HIS A 259 6.07 -5.86 3.07
N SER A 260 5.80 -5.40 1.86
CA SER A 260 6.21 -4.11 1.35
C SER A 260 4.98 -3.35 0.86
N THR A 261 4.97 -2.04 1.05
CA THR A 261 3.86 -1.16 0.68
C THR A 261 4.32 -0.10 -0.31
N LEU A 262 3.41 0.31 -1.18
CA LEU A 262 3.61 1.40 -2.13
C LEU A 262 2.31 2.22 -2.27
N ASN A 263 2.35 3.49 -1.89
CA ASN A 263 1.28 4.44 -2.14
C ASN A 263 1.32 4.79 -3.63
N ILE A 264 0.29 4.42 -4.38
CA ILE A 264 0.24 4.65 -5.82
C ILE A 264 -0.18 6.10 -6.11
N ASP A 265 -1.08 6.61 -5.26
CA ASP A 265 -1.53 8.00 -5.20
C ASP A 265 -1.07 8.65 -3.90
N THR A 266 -1.28 9.95 -3.77
CA THR A 266 -1.34 10.60 -2.45
C THR A 266 -2.43 9.91 -1.63
N SER A 267 -2.02 9.35 -0.49
CA SER A 267 -2.85 8.40 0.25
C SER A 267 -2.97 8.81 1.71
N VAL A 268 -4.20 8.77 2.21
CA VAL A 268 -4.51 8.78 3.64
C VAL A 268 -4.84 7.36 4.06
N PHE A 269 -4.22 6.87 5.11
CA PHE A 269 -4.38 5.48 5.55
C PHE A 269 -4.24 5.34 7.05
N ILE A 270 -4.74 4.23 7.57
CA ILE A 270 -4.60 3.87 8.97
C ILE A 270 -4.32 2.38 9.09
N SER A 271 -3.36 2.04 9.93
CA SER A 271 -3.05 0.65 10.29
C SER A 271 -3.43 0.38 11.73
N THR A 272 -3.83 -0.86 12.02
CA THR A 272 -4.00 -1.39 13.38
C THR A 272 -3.01 -2.52 13.58
N PHE A 273 -1.97 -2.28 14.39
CA PHE A 273 -0.98 -3.30 14.75
C PHE A 273 -1.45 -4.06 15.98
N LEU A 274 -1.39 -5.38 15.93
CA LEU A 274 -1.86 -6.25 17.00
C LEU A 274 -0.68 -6.80 17.80
N SER A 275 -0.77 -6.71 19.12
CA SER A 275 0.22 -7.24 20.07
C SER A 275 -0.44 -7.79 21.33
#